data_AF-A0A943TKG7-F1
#
_entry.id   AF-A0A943TKG7-F1
#
_cell.length_a   1.000
_cell.length_b   1.000
_cell.length_c   1.000
_cell.angle_alpha   90.00
_cell.angle_beta   90.00
_cell.angle_gamma   90.00
#
_symmetry.space_group_name_H-M   'P 1'
#
loop_
_entity.id
_entity.type
_entity.pdbx_description
1 polymer ?
#
loop_
_entity_poly.entity_id
_entity_poly.type
_entity_poly.pdbx_seq_one_letter_code
_entity_poly.pdbx_strand_id
1 'polypeptide(L)'
;METMPYLSISSSANLVVLEDGAVRSYPLNENQIWKIGRKNPESENDIELESKIVSRKHGQIQSVDGEWYYIDNGSLNGTYYNGSKIKANDHGEFDAVKLSNGDILRIDSDSLDYPEERGVFFLFTTEGIGNQWKTVTLNKKEISFGRNEENDITIPLSYVSGKHMVIRRRDNEYFVMDCDSMAGTWLNGEEIHGEAKLKEKDMIAICDCIMILCGNKIIYNIPVLKNRTTKQSIEEVDLSDHPVILCADIKSRKVKNNRGFGKKELIKDIKLEIQEGTLVAIIGGTGAGKSTVMNCLNGSDTGGMEGSIEYKGIDLIKKFSQMKWIIGSVPQENIFNEEMTVEEQLIMEASRLLPKDSSKAEIKDSVNRTLKQLGIESVRNNQIAKCSGGEKRRVSIGMELVADKQFLCLDEPEANLDPGNKRNLFETLRNLAHSEGKLILSIIHDVSDIDLFDKIIIMNKVDNVGRLAFSGTPNEAREHFGREIKEIYNLIENKEDSKK
;
A
#
# COMPACT_ATOMS: atom_id res chain seq x y z
N MET A 1 2.29 -23.09 19.38
CA MET A 1 2.91 -22.76 18.08
C MET A 1 4.20 -22.04 18.40
N GLU A 2 5.34 -22.69 18.20
CA GLU A 2 6.64 -22.02 18.34
C GLU A 2 6.80 -21.06 17.15
N THR A 3 6.79 -19.76 17.45
CA THR A 3 7.06 -18.69 16.49
C THR A 3 8.56 -18.66 16.21
N MET A 4 8.95 -18.93 14.96
CA MET A 4 10.34 -18.77 14.51
C MET A 4 10.79 -17.31 14.64
N PRO A 5 12.09 -17.07 14.93
CA PRO A 5 12.62 -15.72 15.11
C PRO A 5 12.57 -14.92 13.81
N TYR A 6 12.34 -13.61 13.95
CA TYR A 6 12.36 -12.61 12.89
C TYR A 6 13.70 -12.66 12.15
N LEU A 7 13.67 -13.16 10.91
CA LEU A 7 14.75 -12.94 9.95
C LEU A 7 14.66 -11.48 9.49
N SER A 8 15.73 -10.72 9.70
CA SER A 8 15.97 -9.43 9.05
C SER A 8 16.03 -9.67 7.54
N ILE A 9 15.16 -9.03 6.77
CA ILE A 9 15.12 -9.18 5.31
C ILE A 9 15.43 -7.81 4.70
N SER A 10 16.65 -7.68 4.18
CA SER A 10 17.01 -6.71 3.15
C SER A 10 15.97 -6.75 2.02
N SER A 11 15.68 -5.61 1.38
CA SER A 11 14.71 -5.43 0.29
C SER A 11 14.98 -6.31 -0.96
N SER A 12 14.81 -7.63 -0.85
CA SER A 12 14.93 -8.58 -1.96
C SER A 12 13.54 -9.09 -2.32
N ALA A 13 13.19 -9.05 -3.61
CA ALA A 13 11.95 -9.65 -4.09
C ALA A 13 11.84 -11.12 -3.65
N ASN A 14 10.63 -11.61 -3.49
CA ASN A 14 10.29 -12.96 -3.08
C ASN A 14 9.32 -13.56 -4.10
N LEU A 15 9.51 -14.84 -4.40
CA LEU A 15 8.54 -15.64 -5.13
C LEU A 15 7.90 -16.63 -4.17
N VAL A 16 6.62 -16.43 -3.87
CA VAL A 16 5.83 -17.36 -3.06
C VAL A 16 5.21 -18.39 -4.00
N VAL A 17 5.64 -19.64 -3.87
CA VAL A 17 5.21 -20.78 -4.68
C VAL A 17 4.19 -21.59 -3.91
N LEU A 18 3.01 -21.77 -4.51
CA LEU A 18 1.93 -22.62 -4.02
C LEU A 18 1.81 -23.84 -4.95
N GLU A 19 2.29 -24.99 -4.48
CA GLU A 19 2.25 -26.28 -5.17
C GLU A 19 1.70 -27.35 -4.22
N ASP A 20 0.70 -28.12 -4.65
CA ASP A 20 0.10 -29.23 -3.87
C ASP A 20 -0.34 -28.83 -2.45
N GLY A 21 -0.84 -27.60 -2.31
CA GLY A 21 -1.26 -27.02 -1.04
C GLY A 21 -0.14 -26.74 -0.04
N ALA A 22 1.13 -26.84 -0.46
CA ALA A 22 2.29 -26.36 0.27
C ALA A 22 2.68 -24.95 -0.21
N VAL A 23 3.18 -24.14 0.73
CA VAL A 23 3.68 -22.78 0.47
C VAL A 23 5.19 -22.78 0.68
N ARG A 24 5.95 -22.33 -0.32
CA ARG A 24 7.40 -22.13 -0.25
C ARG A 24 7.72 -20.70 -0.67
N SER A 25 8.63 -20.03 0.03
CA SER A 25 9.09 -18.68 -0.33
C SER A 25 10.54 -18.75 -0.81
N TYR A 26 10.82 -18.10 -1.94
CA TYR A 26 12.14 -18.02 -2.54
C TYR A 26 12.59 -16.55 -2.56
N PRO A 27 13.57 -16.14 -1.76
CA PRO A 27 14.14 -14.79 -1.82
C PRO A 27 15.00 -14.67 -3.08
N LEU A 28 14.54 -13.85 -4.02
CA LEU A 28 15.17 -13.64 -5.30
C LEU A 28 16.30 -12.61 -5.18
N ASN A 29 17.47 -12.98 -5.71
CA ASN A 29 18.62 -12.08 -5.84
C ASN A 29 18.61 -11.41 -7.23
N GLU A 30 18.74 -10.09 -7.27
CA GLU A 30 18.73 -9.29 -8.51
C GLU A 30 19.84 -9.66 -9.49
N ASN A 31 20.98 -10.13 -8.98
CA ASN A 31 22.15 -10.47 -9.81
C ASN A 31 22.12 -11.91 -10.36
N GLN A 32 20.99 -12.61 -10.22
CA GLN A 32 20.82 -14.00 -10.63
C GLN A 32 19.61 -14.16 -11.56
N ILE A 33 19.76 -15.02 -12.57
CA ILE A 33 18.63 -15.54 -13.35
C ILE A 33 18.12 -16.80 -12.64
N TRP A 34 16.88 -16.74 -12.15
CA TRP A 34 16.21 -17.82 -11.43
C TRP A 34 15.45 -18.71 -12.40
N LYS A 35 15.98 -19.90 -12.67
CA LYS A 35 15.37 -20.89 -13.55
C LYS A 35 14.28 -21.68 -12.82
N ILE A 36 13.11 -21.73 -13.42
CA ILE A 36 11.93 -22.43 -12.89
C ILE A 36 11.64 -23.65 -13.78
N GLY A 37 11.47 -24.81 -13.16
CA GLY A 37 11.11 -25.99 -13.91
C GLY A 37 10.83 -27.22 -13.07
N ARG A 38 10.37 -28.26 -13.76
CA ARG A 38 10.04 -29.53 -13.11
C ARG A 38 11.28 -30.27 -12.66
N LYS A 39 11.27 -30.67 -11.39
CA LYS A 39 12.32 -31.46 -10.76
C LYS A 39 12.61 -32.73 -11.55
N ASN A 40 13.89 -32.96 -11.82
CA ASN A 40 14.37 -34.20 -12.40
C ASN A 40 15.85 -34.42 -12.02
N PRO A 41 16.40 -35.64 -12.14
CA PRO A 41 17.77 -35.94 -11.72
C PRO A 41 18.86 -35.11 -12.40
N GLU A 42 18.54 -34.45 -13.52
CA GLU A 42 19.44 -33.63 -14.33
C GLU A 42 19.02 -32.14 -14.34
N SER A 43 18.07 -31.70 -13.47
CA SER A 43 17.64 -30.29 -13.47
C SER A 43 18.68 -29.37 -12.87
N GLU A 44 18.96 -28.28 -13.59
CA GLU A 44 19.71 -27.11 -13.11
C GLU A 44 18.76 -25.96 -12.78
N ASN A 45 17.56 -26.26 -12.24
CA ASN A 45 16.57 -25.24 -11.91
C ASN A 45 16.82 -24.75 -10.48
N ASP A 46 16.77 -23.43 -10.27
CA ASP A 46 16.84 -22.83 -8.93
C ASP A 46 15.53 -23.05 -8.16
N ILE A 47 14.40 -23.10 -8.88
CA ILE A 47 13.07 -23.36 -8.32
C ILE A 47 12.53 -24.65 -8.94
N GLU A 48 12.66 -25.73 -8.16
CA GLU A 48 12.20 -27.07 -8.55
C GLU A 48 10.78 -27.36 -8.09
N LEU A 49 9.95 -27.76 -9.06
CA LEU A 49 8.54 -28.06 -8.90
C LEU A 49 8.28 -29.54 -9.19
N GLU A 50 7.44 -30.19 -8.39
CA GLU A 50 7.12 -31.61 -8.56
C GLU A 50 6.03 -31.84 -9.62
N SER A 51 5.22 -30.81 -9.89
CA SER A 51 4.03 -30.90 -10.73
C SER A 51 4.34 -31.25 -12.18
N LYS A 52 3.60 -32.23 -12.73
CA LYS A 52 3.80 -32.75 -14.09
C LYS A 52 3.37 -31.80 -15.20
N ILE A 53 2.54 -30.81 -14.90
CA ILE A 53 2.16 -29.77 -15.86
C ILE A 53 3.28 -28.75 -16.08
N VAL A 54 4.32 -28.77 -15.25
CA VAL A 54 5.49 -27.91 -15.40
C VAL A 54 6.48 -28.58 -16.36
N SER A 55 6.94 -27.85 -17.38
CA SER A 55 8.05 -28.26 -18.24
C SER A 55 9.37 -28.36 -17.46
N ARG A 56 10.31 -29.22 -17.91
CA ARG A 56 11.62 -29.36 -17.24
C ARG A 56 12.41 -28.05 -17.19
N LYS A 57 12.27 -27.23 -18.22
CA LYS A 57 12.70 -25.83 -18.29
C LYS A 57 11.46 -25.04 -18.64
N HIS A 58 10.78 -24.46 -17.65
CA HIS A 58 9.47 -23.83 -17.86
C HIS A 58 9.62 -22.35 -18.15
N GLY A 59 10.34 -21.65 -17.29
CA GLY A 59 10.55 -20.22 -17.43
C GLY A 59 11.67 -19.76 -16.53
N GLN A 60 11.85 -18.45 -16.46
CA GLN A 60 12.84 -17.83 -15.59
C GLN A 60 12.39 -16.48 -15.10
N ILE A 61 12.91 -16.08 -13.95
CA ILE A 61 12.77 -14.74 -13.39
C ILE A 61 14.14 -14.08 -13.31
N GLN A 62 14.25 -12.82 -13.71
CA GLN A 62 15.48 -12.05 -13.59
C GLN A 62 15.17 -10.57 -13.35
N SER A 63 16.10 -9.87 -12.70
CA SER A 63 16.08 -8.41 -12.61
C SER A 63 16.90 -7.80 -13.75
N VAL A 64 16.40 -6.73 -14.36
CA VAL A 64 17.09 -5.91 -15.37
C VAL A 64 16.88 -4.45 -14.98
N ASP A 65 17.97 -3.73 -14.71
CA ASP A 65 17.93 -2.32 -14.26
C ASP A 65 17.03 -2.08 -13.04
N GLY A 66 17.00 -3.04 -12.09
CA GLY A 66 16.19 -2.98 -10.86
C GLY A 66 14.74 -3.43 -11.05
N GLU A 67 14.34 -3.77 -12.28
CA GLU A 67 12.97 -4.19 -12.60
C GLU A 67 12.92 -5.70 -12.82
N TRP A 68 11.90 -6.35 -12.27
CA TRP A 68 11.76 -7.80 -12.35
C TRP A 68 10.97 -8.24 -13.56
N TYR A 69 11.41 -9.31 -14.21
CA TYR A 69 10.78 -9.86 -15.38
C TYR A 69 10.65 -11.37 -15.28
N TYR A 70 9.52 -11.90 -15.75
CA TYR A 70 9.33 -13.31 -16.03
C TYR A 70 9.38 -13.57 -17.53
N ILE A 71 10.02 -14.67 -17.91
CA ILE A 71 10.09 -15.14 -19.30
C ILE A 71 9.67 -16.61 -19.32
N ASP A 72 8.65 -16.95 -20.12
CA ASP A 72 8.32 -18.34 -20.42
C ASP A 72 9.31 -18.88 -21.46
N ASN A 73 9.90 -20.06 -21.21
CA ASN A 73 10.94 -20.64 -22.04
C ASN A 73 10.38 -21.61 -23.09
N GLY A 74 9.27 -21.25 -23.73
CA GLY A 74 8.59 -22.11 -24.71
C GLY A 74 7.99 -23.35 -24.08
N SER A 75 7.41 -23.19 -22.89
CA SER A 75 6.87 -24.28 -22.11
C SER A 75 5.62 -24.88 -22.77
N LEU A 76 5.37 -26.18 -22.53
CA LEU A 76 4.26 -26.90 -23.19
C LEU A 76 2.88 -26.30 -22.86
N ASN A 77 2.62 -26.04 -21.57
CA ASN A 77 1.33 -25.53 -21.12
C ASN A 77 1.27 -24.00 -21.09
N GLY A 78 2.41 -23.34 -21.23
CA GLY A 78 2.54 -21.89 -21.05
C GLY A 78 2.37 -21.47 -19.59
N THR A 79 2.53 -20.16 -19.41
CA THR A 79 2.29 -19.48 -18.14
C THR A 79 1.21 -18.43 -18.32
N TYR A 80 0.31 -18.32 -17.35
CA TYR A 80 -0.65 -17.24 -17.23
C TYR A 80 -0.07 -16.16 -16.32
N TYR A 81 -0.12 -14.92 -16.78
CA TYR A 81 0.24 -13.73 -16.03
C TYR A 81 -1.03 -12.92 -15.75
N ASN A 82 -1.35 -12.72 -14.46
CA ASN A 82 -2.56 -12.02 -14.01
C ASN A 82 -3.83 -12.46 -14.75
N GLY A 83 -3.99 -13.78 -14.93
CA GLY A 83 -5.14 -14.41 -15.58
C GLY A 83 -5.08 -14.49 -17.11
N SER A 84 -4.12 -13.83 -17.76
CA SER A 84 -3.95 -13.87 -19.21
C SER A 84 -2.80 -14.79 -19.60
N LYS A 85 -3.02 -15.71 -20.56
CA LYS A 85 -1.94 -16.58 -21.06
C LYS A 85 -0.88 -15.71 -21.75
N ILE A 86 0.38 -15.83 -21.35
CA ILE A 86 1.51 -15.19 -22.03
C ILE A 86 1.58 -15.83 -23.42
N LYS A 87 1.59 -15.00 -24.46
CA LYS A 87 1.63 -15.45 -25.85
C LYS A 87 3.03 -15.28 -26.40
N ALA A 88 3.42 -16.21 -27.26
CA ALA A 88 4.58 -16.00 -28.11
C ALA A 88 4.27 -14.88 -29.13
N ASN A 89 5.30 -14.11 -29.46
CA ASN A 89 5.29 -13.14 -30.55
C ASN A 89 5.26 -13.87 -31.92
N ASP A 90 5.19 -13.09 -33.01
CA ASP A 90 5.09 -13.62 -34.38
C ASP A 90 6.30 -14.49 -34.79
N HIS A 91 7.39 -14.44 -34.04
CA HIS A 91 8.60 -15.24 -34.25
C HIS A 91 8.65 -16.51 -33.38
N GLY A 92 7.63 -16.76 -32.56
CA GLY A 92 7.57 -17.90 -31.65
C GLY A 92 8.37 -17.72 -30.35
N GLU A 93 8.85 -16.50 -30.08
CA GLU A 93 9.57 -16.15 -28.84
C GLU A 93 8.59 -15.54 -27.84
N PHE A 94 8.78 -15.77 -26.54
CA PHE A 94 7.93 -15.20 -25.50
C PHE A 94 8.53 -13.91 -24.98
N ASP A 95 7.79 -12.81 -25.11
CA ASP A 95 8.23 -11.52 -24.58
C ASP A 95 8.27 -11.57 -23.04
N ALA A 96 9.28 -10.90 -22.47
CA ALA A 96 9.41 -10.76 -21.03
C ALA A 96 8.22 -9.97 -20.47
N VAL A 97 7.53 -10.53 -19.47
CA VAL A 97 6.50 -9.80 -18.72
C VAL A 97 7.14 -9.16 -17.50
N LYS A 98 6.97 -7.85 -17.37
CA LYS A 98 7.40 -7.11 -16.17
C LYS A 98 6.54 -7.54 -14.99
N LEU A 99 7.19 -7.89 -13.88
CA LEU A 99 6.54 -8.26 -12.62
C LEU A 99 6.52 -7.06 -11.66
N SER A 100 5.35 -6.78 -11.12
CA SER A 100 5.08 -5.84 -10.03
C SER A 100 4.65 -6.62 -8.77
N ASN A 101 4.80 -6.03 -7.58
CA ASN A 101 4.45 -6.74 -6.35
C ASN A 101 2.95 -7.10 -6.29
N GLY A 102 2.66 -8.33 -5.91
CA GLY A 102 1.30 -8.87 -5.97
C GLY A 102 0.93 -9.49 -7.31
N ASP A 103 1.80 -9.43 -8.32
CA ASP A 103 1.58 -10.11 -9.59
C ASP A 103 1.56 -11.63 -9.42
N ILE A 104 0.71 -12.24 -10.22
CA ILE A 104 0.46 -13.67 -10.22
C ILE A 104 1.01 -14.26 -11.50
N LEU A 105 1.85 -15.28 -11.35
CA LEU A 105 2.12 -16.22 -12.41
C LEU A 105 1.43 -17.54 -12.08
N ARG A 106 0.91 -18.21 -13.09
CA ARG A 106 0.21 -19.48 -12.91
C ARG A 106 0.54 -20.42 -14.05
N ILE A 107 1.01 -21.60 -13.71
CA ILE A 107 1.17 -22.71 -14.63
C ILE A 107 -0.02 -23.62 -14.40
N ASP A 108 -0.86 -23.80 -15.42
CA ASP A 108 -2.08 -24.59 -15.33
C ASP A 108 -2.39 -25.29 -16.67
N SER A 109 -3.57 -25.90 -16.77
CA SER A 109 -4.12 -26.42 -18.02
C SER A 109 -4.33 -25.32 -19.08
N ASP A 110 -4.77 -25.70 -20.28
CA ASP A 110 -4.97 -24.77 -21.40
C ASP A 110 -6.05 -23.70 -21.19
N SER A 111 -6.86 -23.80 -20.12
CA SER A 111 -7.82 -22.75 -19.77
C SER A 111 -7.99 -22.58 -18.25
N LEU A 112 -7.96 -21.32 -17.79
CA LEU A 112 -8.32 -20.95 -16.43
C LEU A 112 -9.84 -21.04 -16.15
N ASP A 113 -10.65 -21.40 -17.15
CA ASP A 113 -12.04 -21.74 -16.92
C ASP A 113 -12.19 -23.05 -16.14
N TYR A 114 -11.22 -23.96 -16.32
CA TYR A 114 -11.18 -25.30 -15.72
C TYR A 114 -9.79 -25.56 -15.12
N PRO A 115 -9.43 -24.83 -14.06
CA PRO A 115 -8.12 -24.97 -13.46
C PRO A 115 -7.90 -26.35 -12.82
N GLU A 116 -6.68 -26.88 -12.94
CA GLU A 116 -6.26 -28.15 -12.36
C GLU A 116 -5.71 -28.00 -10.94
N GLU A 117 -5.95 -29.00 -10.09
CA GLU A 117 -5.37 -29.09 -8.74
C GLU A 117 -3.83 -29.11 -8.75
N ARG A 118 -3.24 -29.68 -9.81
CA ARG A 118 -1.79 -29.72 -10.04
C ARG A 118 -1.23 -28.38 -10.54
N GLY A 119 -2.09 -27.39 -10.76
CA GLY A 119 -1.76 -26.01 -11.05
C GLY A 119 -0.73 -25.47 -10.06
N VAL A 120 0.34 -24.88 -10.59
CA VAL A 120 1.33 -24.19 -9.75
C VAL A 120 1.08 -22.70 -9.83
N PHE A 121 0.97 -22.08 -8.66
CA PHE A 121 0.73 -20.66 -8.54
C PHE A 121 1.95 -19.98 -7.92
N PHE A 122 2.33 -18.84 -8.47
CA PHE A 122 3.41 -18.01 -7.97
C PHE A 122 2.84 -16.63 -7.68
N LEU A 123 3.08 -16.13 -6.48
CA LEU A 123 2.89 -14.73 -6.15
C LEU A 123 4.27 -14.07 -6.08
N PHE A 124 4.50 -13.10 -6.94
CA PHE A 124 5.71 -12.29 -6.90
C PHE A 124 5.49 -11.11 -5.95
N THR A 125 6.42 -10.89 -5.02
CA THR A 125 6.32 -9.80 -4.04
C THR A 125 7.67 -9.11 -3.86
N THR A 126 7.77 -7.79 -3.97
CA THR A 126 9.01 -7.02 -3.72
C THR A 126 9.17 -6.62 -2.25
N GLU A 127 8.17 -6.89 -1.40
CA GLU A 127 8.27 -6.64 0.03
C GLU A 127 8.99 -7.79 0.76
N GLY A 128 9.85 -7.43 1.71
CA GLY A 128 10.29 -8.36 2.76
C GLY A 128 9.07 -8.72 3.61
N ILE A 129 8.40 -9.84 3.31
CA ILE A 129 7.15 -10.18 3.96
C ILE A 129 7.44 -10.60 5.41
N GLY A 130 7.23 -9.66 6.34
CA GLY A 130 7.04 -9.94 7.77
C GLY A 130 5.68 -10.59 8.09
N ASN A 131 4.83 -10.83 7.09
CA ASN A 131 3.55 -11.50 7.25
C ASN A 131 3.67 -13.01 7.02
N GLN A 132 3.28 -13.80 8.02
CA GLN A 132 3.27 -15.24 7.88
C GLN A 132 2.09 -15.68 7.02
N TRP A 133 2.37 -16.31 5.87
CA TRP A 133 1.35 -17.04 5.10
C TRP A 133 0.75 -18.12 5.99
N LYS A 134 -0.55 -18.03 6.20
CA LYS A 134 -1.33 -18.98 6.99
C LYS A 134 -2.15 -19.87 6.07
N THR A 135 -2.60 -21.00 6.59
CA THR A 135 -3.45 -21.93 5.86
C THR A 135 -4.59 -22.38 6.75
N VAL A 136 -5.80 -22.34 6.20
CA VAL A 136 -7.00 -22.91 6.83
C VAL A 136 -7.62 -23.93 5.88
N THR A 137 -8.09 -25.05 6.43
CA THR A 137 -8.82 -26.07 5.66
C THR A 137 -10.34 -25.84 5.74
N LEU A 138 -11.00 -25.85 4.59
CA LEU A 138 -12.44 -25.66 4.39
C LEU A 138 -13.26 -26.93 4.75
N ASN A 139 -13.20 -27.30 6.04
CA ASN A 139 -13.80 -28.53 6.56
C ASN A 139 -15.28 -28.39 6.98
N LYS A 140 -15.79 -27.16 7.07
CA LYS A 140 -17.19 -26.87 7.45
C LYS A 140 -18.04 -26.57 6.22
N LYS A 141 -19.37 -26.67 6.36
CA LYS A 141 -20.32 -26.24 5.31
C LYS A 141 -20.22 -24.74 5.03
N GLU A 142 -19.89 -23.96 6.03
CA GLU A 142 -19.63 -22.52 5.94
C GLU A 142 -18.44 -22.22 6.84
N ILE A 143 -17.51 -21.41 6.35
CA ILE A 143 -16.40 -20.83 7.10
C ILE A 143 -16.52 -19.32 7.01
N SER A 144 -16.56 -18.63 8.14
CA SER A 144 -16.64 -17.17 8.18
C SER A 144 -15.30 -16.49 8.39
N PHE A 145 -15.14 -15.34 7.76
CA PHE A 145 -13.99 -14.45 7.86
C PHE A 145 -14.48 -13.08 8.30
N GLY A 146 -13.81 -12.47 9.27
CA GLY A 146 -14.20 -11.15 9.76
C GLY A 146 -13.37 -10.68 10.93
N ARG A 147 -13.63 -9.46 11.37
CA ARG A 147 -12.87 -8.81 12.45
C ARG A 147 -13.19 -9.38 13.83
N ASN A 148 -14.40 -9.87 14.04
CA ASN A 148 -14.82 -10.44 15.33
C ASN A 148 -14.18 -11.82 15.57
N GLU A 149 -13.85 -12.12 16.82
CA GLU A 149 -13.27 -13.41 17.25
C GLU A 149 -14.23 -14.60 17.10
N GLU A 150 -15.53 -14.34 16.92
CA GLU A 150 -16.54 -15.37 16.67
C GLU A 150 -16.45 -16.01 15.28
N ASN A 151 -15.70 -15.39 14.35
CA ASN A 151 -15.47 -15.95 13.04
C ASN A 151 -14.50 -17.13 13.09
N ASP A 152 -14.64 -18.05 12.13
CA ASP A 152 -13.68 -19.14 11.97
C ASP A 152 -12.27 -18.63 11.68
N ILE A 153 -12.16 -17.51 10.95
CA ILE A 153 -10.91 -16.82 10.65
C ILE A 153 -11.04 -15.34 11.03
N THR A 154 -10.35 -14.96 12.10
CA THR A 154 -10.29 -13.58 12.58
C THR A 154 -9.26 -12.77 11.80
N ILE A 155 -9.68 -11.62 11.27
CA ILE A 155 -8.86 -10.63 10.57
C ILE A 155 -8.98 -9.30 11.33
N PRO A 156 -8.13 -9.05 12.34
CA PRO A 156 -8.33 -7.98 13.32
C PRO A 156 -7.86 -6.61 12.79
N LEU A 157 -8.37 -6.19 11.63
CA LEU A 157 -8.02 -4.92 10.98
C LEU A 157 -9.24 -4.00 10.93
N SER A 158 -9.02 -2.70 11.14
CA SER A 158 -10.09 -1.70 11.33
C SER A 158 -11.08 -1.61 10.17
N TYR A 159 -10.62 -1.83 8.94
CA TYR A 159 -11.43 -1.77 7.72
C TYR A 159 -12.23 -3.05 7.46
N VAL A 160 -12.03 -4.12 8.24
CA VAL A 160 -12.74 -5.39 8.08
C VAL A 160 -14.01 -5.37 8.94
N SER A 161 -15.18 -5.60 8.34
CA SER A 161 -16.42 -5.81 9.09
C SER A 161 -16.34 -6.97 10.09
N GLY A 162 -17.11 -6.86 11.17
CA GLY A 162 -17.22 -7.87 12.22
C GLY A 162 -17.46 -9.26 11.67
N LYS A 163 -18.43 -9.44 10.76
CA LYS A 163 -18.51 -10.58 9.84
C LYS A 163 -18.41 -10.07 8.40
N HIS A 164 -17.30 -10.33 7.74
CA HIS A 164 -16.97 -9.71 6.45
C HIS A 164 -17.44 -10.55 5.27
N MET A 165 -17.04 -11.82 5.24
CA MET A 165 -17.39 -12.74 4.17
C MET A 165 -17.52 -14.16 4.71
N VAL A 166 -18.14 -15.02 3.91
CA VAL A 166 -18.18 -16.46 4.16
C VAL A 166 -17.75 -17.22 2.92
N ILE A 167 -17.12 -18.37 3.14
CA ILE A 167 -16.91 -19.38 2.10
C ILE A 167 -17.78 -20.58 2.44
N ARG A 168 -18.72 -20.90 1.54
CA ARG A 168 -19.63 -22.03 1.67
C ARG A 168 -19.17 -23.19 0.80
N ARG A 169 -19.27 -24.39 1.36
CA ARG A 169 -19.05 -25.64 0.63
C ARG A 169 -20.40 -26.28 0.32
N ARG A 170 -20.66 -26.51 -0.96
CA ARG A 170 -21.80 -27.32 -1.45
C ARG A 170 -21.21 -28.48 -2.25
N ASP A 171 -21.38 -29.70 -1.73
CA ASP A 171 -20.72 -30.89 -2.26
C ASP A 171 -19.19 -30.71 -2.34
N ASN A 172 -18.62 -30.70 -3.54
CA ASN A 172 -17.19 -30.47 -3.80
C ASN A 172 -16.87 -29.07 -4.34
N GLU A 173 -17.84 -28.15 -4.29
CA GLU A 173 -17.69 -26.78 -4.81
C GLU A 173 -17.68 -25.75 -3.68
N TYR A 174 -16.94 -24.66 -3.90
CA TYR A 174 -16.83 -23.56 -2.95
C TYR A 174 -17.42 -22.28 -3.53
N PHE A 175 -18.04 -21.48 -2.67
CA PHE A 175 -18.66 -20.21 -3.02
C PHE A 175 -18.29 -19.16 -1.99
N VAL A 176 -17.78 -18.01 -2.44
CA VAL A 176 -17.52 -16.85 -1.59
C VAL A 176 -18.74 -15.93 -1.62
N MET A 177 -19.09 -15.33 -0.49
CA MET A 177 -20.16 -14.35 -0.40
C MET A 177 -19.75 -13.24 0.57
N ASP A 178 -19.82 -12.00 0.10
CA ASP A 178 -19.69 -10.81 0.95
C ASP A 178 -20.92 -10.69 1.88
N CYS A 179 -20.71 -10.25 3.13
CA CYS A 179 -21.74 -10.12 4.15
C CYS A 179 -22.20 -8.66 4.37
N ASP A 180 -22.36 -7.87 3.30
CA ASP A 180 -22.62 -6.42 3.34
C ASP A 180 -21.48 -5.69 4.07
N SER A 181 -20.26 -6.06 3.72
CA SER A 181 -19.07 -5.56 4.38
C SER A 181 -18.77 -4.11 3.97
N MET A 182 -18.05 -3.38 4.82
CA MET A 182 -17.69 -1.99 4.53
C MET A 182 -16.70 -1.88 3.38
N ALA A 183 -15.66 -2.71 3.39
CA ALA A 183 -14.57 -2.61 2.42
C ALA A 183 -14.82 -3.40 1.12
N GLY A 184 -15.86 -4.24 1.10
CA GLY A 184 -16.17 -5.16 0.02
C GLY A 184 -15.21 -6.35 -0.03
N THR A 185 -15.70 -7.43 -0.63
CA THR A 185 -14.90 -8.61 -0.95
C THR A 185 -14.57 -8.60 -2.44
N TRP A 186 -13.30 -8.84 -2.78
CA TRP A 186 -12.82 -8.78 -4.17
C TRP A 186 -12.39 -10.16 -4.63
N LEU A 187 -12.88 -10.63 -5.78
CA LEU A 187 -12.52 -11.89 -6.41
C LEU A 187 -11.77 -11.61 -7.70
N ASN A 188 -10.50 -12.02 -7.78
CA ASN A 188 -9.62 -11.82 -8.93
C ASN A 188 -9.55 -10.36 -9.43
N GLY A 189 -9.67 -9.39 -8.49
CA GLY A 189 -9.61 -7.96 -8.78
C GLY A 189 -10.95 -7.28 -9.07
N GLU A 190 -12.06 -8.02 -9.06
CA GLU A 190 -13.40 -7.45 -9.18
C GLU A 190 -14.20 -7.60 -7.88
N GLU A 191 -14.94 -6.56 -7.51
CA GLU A 191 -15.79 -6.58 -6.32
C GLU A 191 -16.98 -7.53 -6.55
N ILE A 192 -17.27 -8.41 -5.59
CA ILE A 192 -18.40 -9.33 -5.69
C ILE A 192 -19.66 -8.70 -5.09
N HIS A 193 -20.78 -8.87 -5.79
CA HIS A 193 -22.10 -8.51 -5.29
C HIS A 193 -22.95 -9.77 -5.15
N GLY A 194 -23.01 -10.31 -3.93
CA GLY A 194 -23.68 -11.58 -3.64
C GLY A 194 -22.73 -12.77 -3.62
N GLU A 195 -23.24 -13.96 -3.93
CA GLU A 195 -22.49 -15.21 -3.88
C GLU A 195 -21.82 -15.50 -5.23
N ALA A 196 -20.52 -15.74 -5.22
CA ALA A 196 -19.71 -16.07 -6.39
C ALA A 196 -19.08 -17.46 -6.22
N LYS A 197 -19.09 -18.27 -7.29
CA LYS A 197 -18.44 -19.58 -7.30
C LYS A 197 -16.92 -19.39 -7.36
N LEU A 198 -16.20 -20.09 -6.49
CA LEU A 198 -14.76 -20.13 -6.50
C LEU A 198 -14.25 -21.26 -7.39
N LYS A 199 -13.20 -20.95 -8.15
CA LYS A 199 -12.38 -21.89 -8.92
C LYS A 199 -11.03 -22.07 -8.22
N GLU A 200 -10.35 -23.16 -8.56
CA GLU A 200 -9.02 -23.46 -8.04
C GLU A 200 -8.05 -22.30 -8.33
N LYS A 201 -7.31 -21.86 -7.30
CA LYS A 201 -6.41 -20.69 -7.27
C LYS A 201 -7.07 -19.32 -7.46
N ASP A 202 -8.38 -19.21 -7.29
CA ASP A 202 -9.01 -17.89 -7.20
C ASP A 202 -8.41 -17.08 -6.04
N MET A 203 -8.15 -15.81 -6.31
CA MET A 203 -7.68 -14.84 -5.33
C MET A 203 -8.86 -14.07 -4.76
N ILE A 204 -9.00 -14.11 -3.45
CA ILE A 204 -9.95 -13.32 -2.67
C ILE A 204 -9.16 -12.24 -1.94
N ALA A 205 -9.61 -10.99 -2.01
CA ALA A 205 -8.97 -9.88 -1.32
C ALA A 205 -9.97 -9.08 -0.46
N ILE A 206 -9.48 -8.58 0.67
CA ILE A 206 -10.12 -7.59 1.52
C ILE A 206 -9.09 -6.48 1.74
N CYS A 207 -9.22 -5.37 1.03
CA CYS A 207 -8.18 -4.33 0.99
C CYS A 207 -6.79 -4.92 0.65
N ASP A 208 -5.78 -4.80 1.51
CA ASP A 208 -4.45 -5.39 1.34
C ASP A 208 -4.29 -6.82 1.89
N CYS A 209 -5.37 -7.44 2.40
CA CYS A 209 -5.38 -8.87 2.72
C CYS A 209 -5.57 -9.70 1.46
N ILE A 210 -4.69 -10.68 1.23
CA ILE A 210 -4.74 -11.58 0.06
C ILE A 210 -4.97 -13.01 0.53
N MET A 211 -5.91 -13.71 -0.11
CA MET A 211 -6.25 -15.10 0.17
C MET A 211 -6.40 -15.86 -1.15
N ILE A 212 -6.01 -17.13 -1.18
CA ILE A 212 -5.98 -17.95 -2.39
C ILE A 212 -6.59 -19.31 -2.07
N LEU A 213 -7.57 -19.74 -2.89
CA LEU A 213 -8.13 -21.09 -2.80
C LEU A 213 -7.16 -22.12 -3.39
N CYS A 214 -6.86 -23.18 -2.65
CA CYS A 214 -6.01 -24.30 -3.08
C CYS A 214 -6.64 -25.62 -2.61
N GLY A 215 -7.33 -26.32 -3.52
CA GLY A 215 -8.13 -27.50 -3.25
C GLY A 215 -9.20 -27.19 -2.21
N ASN A 216 -9.07 -27.78 -1.03
CA ASN A 216 -9.94 -27.51 0.11
C ASN A 216 -9.32 -26.56 1.14
N LYS A 217 -8.29 -25.79 0.78
CA LYS A 217 -7.59 -24.88 1.70
C LYS A 217 -7.66 -23.44 1.21
N ILE A 218 -7.66 -22.50 2.15
CA ILE A 218 -7.38 -21.09 1.87
C ILE A 218 -5.98 -20.80 2.42
N ILE A 219 -5.10 -20.34 1.55
CA ILE A 219 -3.79 -19.81 1.89
C ILE A 219 -3.91 -18.30 1.92
N TYR A 220 -3.58 -17.67 3.04
CA TYR A 220 -3.86 -16.25 3.23
C TYR A 220 -2.76 -15.52 3.97
N ASN A 221 -2.70 -14.21 3.71
CA ASN A 221 -1.76 -13.28 4.31
C ASN A 221 -2.56 -12.10 4.89
N ILE A 222 -2.39 -11.86 6.19
CA ILE A 222 -2.96 -10.70 6.89
C ILE A 222 -1.81 -9.78 7.25
N PRO A 223 -1.87 -8.48 6.87
CA PRO A 223 -0.92 -7.48 7.33
C PRO A 223 -0.78 -7.48 8.86
N VAL A 224 0.47 -7.53 9.35
CA VAL A 224 0.73 -7.46 10.80
C VAL A 224 0.61 -6.02 11.27
N LEU A 225 -0.27 -5.76 12.24
CA LEU A 225 -0.29 -4.48 12.97
C LEU A 225 0.99 -4.36 13.80
N LYS A 226 1.90 -3.47 13.39
CA LYS A 226 3.13 -3.20 14.13
C LYS A 226 2.83 -2.29 15.30
N ASN A 227 2.84 -2.84 16.51
CA ASN A 227 2.99 -2.06 17.74
C ASN A 227 4.45 -2.17 18.18
N ARG A 228 5.34 -1.32 17.63
CA ARG A 228 6.72 -1.26 18.12
C ARG A 228 6.69 -0.70 19.55
N THR A 229 6.68 -1.60 20.53
CA THR A 229 6.52 -1.30 21.96
C THR A 229 7.83 -0.85 22.62
N THR A 230 8.91 -0.74 21.86
CA THR A 230 10.18 -0.25 22.39
C THR A 230 10.18 1.26 22.42
N LYS A 231 10.32 1.81 23.63
CA LYS A 231 10.93 3.11 23.91
C LYS A 231 12.35 3.15 23.30
N GLN A 232 12.48 3.05 21.99
CA GLN A 232 13.65 3.61 21.33
C GLN A 232 13.51 5.11 21.51
N SER A 233 14.57 5.73 22.01
CA SER A 233 14.75 7.17 21.93
C SER A 233 14.38 7.62 20.51
N ILE A 234 13.90 8.85 20.36
CA ILE A 234 13.64 9.52 19.06
C ILE A 234 14.94 9.69 18.22
N GLU A 235 16.01 8.99 18.60
CA GLU A 235 17.28 8.91 17.88
C GLU A 235 17.08 8.05 16.63
N GLU A 236 17.45 8.66 15.51
CA GLU A 236 17.59 8.12 14.15
C GLU A 236 17.12 6.67 13.97
N VAL A 237 15.84 6.51 13.66
CA VAL A 237 15.34 5.23 13.14
C VAL A 237 15.90 5.07 11.74
N ASP A 238 16.82 4.13 11.57
CA ASP A 238 17.33 3.74 10.26
C ASP A 238 16.22 3.05 9.46
N LEU A 239 15.72 3.74 8.44
CA LEU A 239 14.68 3.25 7.54
C LEU A 239 15.26 2.52 6.31
N SER A 240 16.58 2.41 6.17
CA SER A 240 17.20 1.81 4.98
C SER A 240 16.82 0.33 4.80
N ASP A 241 16.65 -0.41 5.89
CA ASP A 241 16.21 -1.81 5.90
C ASP A 241 14.68 -1.97 5.86
N HIS A 242 13.91 -0.88 5.91
CA HIS A 242 12.46 -0.97 5.80
C HIS A 242 12.03 -1.25 4.34
N PRO A 243 10.96 -2.04 4.13
CA PRO A 243 10.47 -2.31 2.79
C PRO A 243 9.97 -1.03 2.13
N VAL A 244 10.20 -0.90 0.82
CA VAL A 244 9.57 0.13 -0.01
C VAL A 244 8.10 -0.24 -0.20
N ILE A 245 7.19 0.64 0.25
CA ILE A 245 5.75 0.39 0.20
C ILE A 245 5.00 1.37 -0.71
N LEU A 246 5.64 2.42 -1.21
CA LEU A 246 5.06 3.31 -2.22
C LEU A 246 6.07 3.52 -3.34
N CYS A 247 5.73 3.02 -4.53
CA CYS A 247 6.49 3.23 -5.75
C CYS A 247 5.65 4.05 -6.73
N ALA A 248 6.25 5.06 -7.37
CA ALA A 248 5.58 5.85 -8.39
C ALA A 248 6.52 6.12 -9.57
N ASP A 249 6.06 5.84 -10.78
CA ASP A 249 6.69 6.24 -12.03
C ASP A 249 5.68 7.00 -12.88
N ILE A 250 5.48 8.28 -12.54
CA ILE A 250 4.54 9.18 -13.20
C ILE A 250 5.22 9.81 -14.41
N LYS A 251 4.85 9.35 -15.61
CA LYS A 251 5.34 9.91 -16.88
C LYS A 251 4.74 11.29 -17.12
N SER A 252 3.42 11.41 -17.02
CA SER A 252 2.72 12.70 -17.16
C SER A 252 1.37 12.73 -16.44
N ARG A 253 0.91 13.91 -16.02
CA ARG A 253 -0.47 14.14 -15.55
C ARG A 253 -1.16 15.22 -16.36
N LYS A 254 -2.06 14.75 -17.23
CA LYS A 254 -2.98 15.43 -18.15
C LYS A 254 -4.28 16.00 -17.58
N VAL A 255 -4.57 17.31 -17.54
CA VAL A 255 -5.96 17.80 -17.29
C VAL A 255 -6.54 18.54 -18.49
N LYS A 256 -7.88 18.53 -18.63
CA LYS A 256 -8.56 19.36 -19.64
C LYS A 256 -8.29 20.82 -19.35
N ASN A 257 -8.03 21.61 -20.39
CA ASN A 257 -7.85 23.04 -20.24
C ASN A 257 -9.19 23.73 -19.96
N ASN A 258 -9.23 24.69 -19.03
CA ASN A 258 -10.45 25.47 -18.71
C ASN A 258 -11.00 26.25 -19.92
N ARG A 259 -10.20 26.42 -20.99
CA ARG A 259 -10.59 27.08 -22.25
C ARG A 259 -11.20 26.13 -23.30
N GLY A 260 -11.48 24.88 -22.95
CA GLY A 260 -12.21 23.92 -23.79
C GLY A 260 -11.39 23.26 -24.91
N PHE A 261 -10.21 23.79 -25.27
CA PHE A 261 -9.31 23.20 -26.27
C PHE A 261 -7.95 22.84 -25.66
N GLY A 262 -7.50 21.61 -25.91
CA GLY A 262 -6.20 21.09 -25.47
C GLY A 262 -6.16 20.51 -24.04
N LYS A 263 -5.03 19.90 -23.70
CA LYS A 263 -4.72 19.40 -22.36
C LYS A 263 -3.60 20.24 -21.75
N LYS A 264 -3.69 20.54 -20.45
CA LYS A 264 -2.62 21.15 -19.66
C LYS A 264 -1.88 20.05 -18.90
N GLU A 265 -0.58 19.93 -19.12
CA GLU A 265 0.27 19.05 -18.33
C GLU A 265 0.59 19.71 -16.98
N LEU A 266 0.26 19.03 -15.88
CA LEU A 266 0.43 19.56 -14.52
C LEU A 266 1.77 19.13 -13.94
N ILE A 267 2.09 17.84 -14.06
CA ILE A 267 3.34 17.23 -13.58
C ILE A 267 3.89 16.26 -14.62
N LYS A 268 5.21 16.08 -14.63
CA LYS A 268 5.92 15.20 -15.56
C LYS A 268 7.19 14.63 -14.93
N ASP A 269 7.55 13.40 -15.31
CA ASP A 269 8.79 12.72 -14.93
C ASP A 269 8.99 12.66 -13.39
N ILE A 270 7.98 12.16 -12.66
CA ILE A 270 8.07 11.97 -11.20
C ILE A 270 8.35 10.49 -10.91
N LYS A 271 9.55 10.20 -10.40
CA LYS A 271 9.95 8.86 -9.96
C LYS A 271 10.26 8.88 -8.47
N LEU A 272 9.58 8.04 -7.70
CA LEU A 272 9.67 8.01 -6.24
C LEU A 272 9.54 6.59 -5.72
N GLU A 273 10.31 6.30 -4.67
CA GLU A 273 10.21 5.11 -3.84
C GLU A 273 10.21 5.55 -2.39
N ILE A 274 9.29 5.05 -1.57
CA ILE A 274 9.16 5.45 -0.17
C ILE A 274 9.00 4.22 0.72
N GLN A 275 9.83 4.15 1.75
CA GLN A 275 9.85 3.09 2.74
C GLN A 275 8.65 3.16 3.70
N GLU A 276 8.32 2.02 4.29
CA GLU A 276 7.36 1.93 5.38
C GLU A 276 7.78 2.76 6.59
N GLY A 277 6.83 3.38 7.27
CA GLY A 277 7.11 4.18 8.47
C GLY A 277 7.82 5.49 8.20
N THR A 278 7.78 6.00 6.96
CA THR A 278 8.45 7.25 6.58
C THR A 278 7.52 8.46 6.77
N LEU A 279 8.02 9.51 7.43
CA LEU A 279 7.44 10.85 7.37
C LEU A 279 8.09 11.65 6.22
N VAL A 280 7.29 12.08 5.25
CA VAL A 280 7.76 12.72 4.01
C VAL A 280 7.27 14.16 3.91
N ALA A 281 8.20 15.09 3.66
CA ALA A 281 7.86 16.47 3.32
C ALA A 281 7.81 16.66 1.80
N ILE A 282 6.73 17.25 1.28
CA ILE A 282 6.63 17.71 -0.10
C ILE A 282 6.74 19.23 -0.10
N ILE A 283 7.83 19.75 -0.67
CA ILE A 283 8.15 21.19 -0.69
C ILE A 283 8.35 21.70 -2.11
N GLY A 284 8.22 23.01 -2.31
CA GLY A 284 8.40 23.67 -3.60
C GLY A 284 7.52 24.90 -3.74
N GLY A 285 7.73 25.68 -4.80
CA GLY A 285 7.00 26.93 -5.06
C GLY A 285 5.50 26.76 -5.33
N THR A 286 4.80 27.88 -5.51
CA THR A 286 3.36 27.87 -5.76
C THR A 286 3.05 27.34 -7.15
N GLY A 287 2.19 26.33 -7.25
CA GLY A 287 1.89 25.71 -8.55
C GLY A 287 3.02 24.85 -9.13
N ALA A 288 4.01 24.47 -8.31
CA ALA A 288 5.00 23.43 -8.65
C ALA A 288 4.39 22.01 -8.74
N GLY A 289 3.10 21.85 -8.42
CA GLY A 289 2.37 20.59 -8.54
C GLY A 289 2.35 19.73 -7.27
N LYS A 290 2.66 20.28 -6.09
CA LYS A 290 2.71 19.54 -4.81
C LYS A 290 1.42 18.74 -4.53
N SER A 291 0.27 19.40 -4.50
CA SER A 291 -1.04 18.74 -4.27
C SER A 291 -1.39 17.78 -5.41
N THR A 292 -1.00 18.07 -6.66
CA THR A 292 -1.18 17.15 -7.78
C THR A 292 -0.38 15.87 -7.60
N VAL A 293 0.89 15.96 -7.18
CA VAL A 293 1.71 14.77 -6.88
C VAL A 293 1.10 14.00 -5.72
N MET A 294 0.76 14.66 -4.61
CA MET A 294 0.16 13.99 -3.44
C MET A 294 -1.14 13.26 -3.81
N ASN A 295 -2.03 13.89 -4.59
CA ASN A 295 -3.29 13.28 -5.02
C ASN A 295 -3.11 12.15 -6.04
N CYS A 296 -2.03 12.18 -6.83
CA CYS A 296 -1.67 11.01 -7.64
C CYS A 296 -1.19 9.89 -6.72
N LEU A 297 -0.20 10.16 -5.85
CA LEU A 297 0.43 9.16 -4.96
C LEU A 297 -0.58 8.43 -4.07
N ASN A 298 -1.60 9.13 -3.58
CA ASN A 298 -2.64 8.54 -2.75
C ASN A 298 -3.82 7.93 -3.54
N GLY A 299 -3.77 7.99 -4.88
CA GLY A 299 -4.78 7.42 -5.79
C GLY A 299 -6.07 8.24 -5.95
N SER A 300 -6.24 9.35 -5.23
CA SER A 300 -7.49 10.13 -5.24
C SER A 300 -7.77 10.90 -6.54
N ASP A 301 -6.72 11.31 -7.28
CA ASP A 301 -6.86 11.98 -8.58
C ASP A 301 -5.79 11.56 -9.61
N THR A 302 -6.02 10.42 -10.24
CA THR A 302 -5.18 9.86 -11.31
C THR A 302 -5.74 10.11 -12.72
N GLY A 303 -6.87 10.84 -12.86
CA GLY A 303 -7.65 11.01 -14.10
C GLY A 303 -6.94 11.68 -15.28
N GLY A 304 -6.18 10.93 -16.07
CA GLY A 304 -5.35 11.45 -17.17
C GLY A 304 -3.85 11.41 -16.87
N MET A 305 -3.46 10.67 -15.84
CA MET A 305 -2.10 10.23 -15.57
C MET A 305 -1.64 9.14 -16.55
N GLU A 306 -0.38 9.20 -16.95
CA GLU A 306 0.38 8.14 -17.61
C GLU A 306 1.50 7.69 -16.66
N GLY A 307 1.65 6.39 -16.43
CA GLY A 307 2.61 5.84 -15.47
C GLY A 307 2.00 4.79 -14.53
N SER A 308 2.69 4.49 -13.45
CA SER A 308 2.23 3.55 -12.41
C SER A 308 2.37 4.17 -11.01
N ILE A 309 1.48 3.74 -10.11
CA ILE A 309 1.55 4.01 -8.68
C ILE A 309 1.17 2.71 -7.98
N GLU A 310 2.07 2.21 -7.15
CA GLU A 310 1.90 0.98 -6.40
C GLU A 310 2.03 1.28 -4.92
N TYR A 311 1.03 0.89 -4.14
CA TYR A 311 1.08 0.96 -2.68
C TYR A 311 0.96 -0.45 -2.11
N LYS A 312 1.98 -0.86 -1.35
CA LYS A 312 2.23 -2.25 -0.98
C LYS A 312 2.19 -3.19 -2.19
N GLY A 313 2.77 -2.73 -3.29
CA GLY A 313 2.70 -3.30 -4.64
C GLY A 313 1.34 -3.35 -5.33
N ILE A 314 0.26 -3.03 -4.63
CA ILE A 314 -1.05 -3.01 -5.26
C ILE A 314 -1.13 -1.76 -6.14
N ASP A 315 -1.36 -1.97 -7.43
CA ASP A 315 -1.62 -0.90 -8.40
C ASP A 315 -2.80 -0.03 -7.94
N LEU A 316 -2.49 1.16 -7.43
CA LEU A 316 -3.48 2.09 -6.87
C LEU A 316 -4.36 2.69 -7.96
N ILE A 317 -3.90 2.77 -9.22
CA ILE A 317 -4.71 3.32 -10.31
C ILE A 317 -5.86 2.35 -10.62
N LYS A 318 -5.56 1.05 -10.69
CA LYS A 318 -6.57 0.01 -10.99
C LYS A 318 -7.40 -0.38 -9.78
N LYS A 319 -6.79 -0.46 -8.59
CA LYS A 319 -7.41 -1.02 -7.38
C LYS A 319 -7.69 0.02 -6.30
N PHE A 320 -7.85 1.30 -6.66
CA PHE A 320 -8.16 2.37 -5.69
C PHE A 320 -9.40 2.05 -4.84
N SER A 321 -10.48 1.54 -5.43
CA SER A 321 -11.71 1.20 -4.71
C SER A 321 -11.50 0.15 -3.61
N GLN A 322 -10.59 -0.81 -3.83
CA GLN A 322 -10.18 -1.82 -2.86
C GLN A 322 -9.29 -1.20 -1.76
N MET A 323 -8.39 -0.29 -2.14
CA MET A 323 -7.32 0.23 -1.28
C MET A 323 -7.68 1.51 -0.50
N LYS A 324 -8.71 2.26 -0.91
CA LYS A 324 -9.09 3.56 -0.30
C LYS A 324 -9.34 3.49 1.21
N TRP A 325 -9.67 2.31 1.75
CA TRP A 325 -10.00 2.12 3.16
C TRP A 325 -8.79 2.27 4.09
N ILE A 326 -7.57 2.09 3.60
CA ILE A 326 -6.33 2.29 4.38
C ILE A 326 -5.63 3.63 4.10
N ILE A 327 -6.17 4.42 3.18
CA ILE A 327 -5.68 5.75 2.81
C ILE A 327 -6.57 6.81 3.45
N GLY A 328 -5.97 7.83 4.05
CA GLY A 328 -6.66 8.98 4.66
C GLY A 328 -6.08 10.29 4.14
N SER A 329 -6.93 11.31 3.97
CA SER A 329 -6.51 12.64 3.51
C SER A 329 -7.05 13.71 4.44
N VAL A 330 -6.14 14.53 4.97
CA VAL A 330 -6.44 15.61 5.89
C VAL A 330 -6.26 16.94 5.13
N PRO A 331 -7.36 17.63 4.79
CA PRO A 331 -7.27 18.91 4.08
C PRO A 331 -6.70 20.02 4.98
N GLN A 332 -6.28 21.12 4.38
CA GLN A 332 -5.79 22.30 5.10
C GLN A 332 -6.86 22.85 6.06
N GLU A 333 -8.08 23.09 5.58
CA GLU A 333 -9.21 23.53 6.38
C GLU A 333 -10.20 22.39 6.61
N ASN A 334 -10.59 22.19 7.87
CA ASN A 334 -11.62 21.23 8.25
C ASN A 334 -12.82 21.96 8.81
N ILE A 335 -14.01 21.49 8.43
CA ILE A 335 -15.26 22.00 8.96
C ILE A 335 -15.55 21.26 10.26
N PHE A 336 -15.34 21.93 11.39
CA PHE A 336 -15.67 21.38 12.70
C PHE A 336 -17.10 21.75 13.11
N ASN A 337 -17.73 20.87 13.87
CA ASN A 337 -18.82 21.29 14.74
C ASN A 337 -18.22 21.87 16.03
N GLU A 338 -18.16 23.20 16.12
CA GLU A 338 -17.49 23.88 17.23
C GLU A 338 -18.16 23.66 18.60
N GLU A 339 -19.44 23.26 18.62
CA GLU A 339 -20.21 23.00 19.85
C GLU A 339 -19.92 21.62 20.45
N MET A 340 -19.49 20.65 19.62
CA MET A 340 -19.14 19.30 20.04
C MET A 340 -17.81 19.28 20.80
N THR A 341 -17.70 18.36 21.75
CA THR A 341 -16.42 18.01 22.37
C THR A 341 -15.52 17.26 21.40
N VAL A 342 -14.22 17.25 21.67
CA VAL A 342 -13.25 16.47 20.89
C VAL A 342 -13.66 14.99 20.83
N GLU A 343 -14.04 14.39 21.96
CA GLU A 343 -14.49 12.99 22.00
C GLU A 343 -15.74 12.75 21.15
N GLU A 344 -16.74 13.63 21.25
CA GLU A 344 -17.97 13.50 20.46
C GLU A 344 -17.69 13.59 18.95
N GLN A 345 -16.82 14.51 18.52
CA GLN A 345 -16.43 14.64 17.11
C GLN A 345 -15.71 13.39 16.62
N LEU A 346 -14.77 12.85 17.40
CA LEU A 346 -14.05 11.63 17.03
C LEU A 346 -14.96 10.40 17.04
N ILE A 347 -15.93 10.30 17.96
CA ILE A 347 -16.95 9.23 17.95
C ILE A 347 -17.81 9.33 16.68
N MET A 348 -18.20 10.54 16.27
CA MET A 348 -18.98 10.76 15.06
C MET A 348 -18.21 10.28 13.82
N GLU A 349 -16.94 10.66 13.67
CA GLU A 349 -16.11 10.21 12.54
C GLU A 349 -15.81 8.71 12.60
N ALA A 350 -15.52 8.17 13.78
CA ALA A 350 -15.34 6.73 13.96
C ALA A 350 -16.58 5.94 13.54
N SER A 351 -17.78 6.43 13.88
CA SER A 351 -19.04 5.80 13.46
C SER A 351 -19.29 5.86 11.95
N ARG A 352 -18.67 6.82 11.25
CA ARG A 352 -18.73 6.96 9.78
C ARG A 352 -17.70 6.11 9.05
N LEU A 353 -16.50 6.02 9.62
CA LEU A 353 -15.32 5.43 8.96
C LEU A 353 -15.01 4.00 9.39
N LEU A 354 -15.54 3.52 10.52
CA LEU A 354 -15.47 2.11 10.91
C LEU A 354 -16.67 1.33 10.34
N PRO A 355 -16.55 -0.01 10.24
CA PRO A 355 -17.65 -0.86 9.81
C PRO A 355 -18.93 -0.62 10.61
N LYS A 356 -20.08 -0.66 9.94
CA LYS A 356 -21.39 -0.38 10.55
C LYS A 356 -21.73 -1.31 11.72
N ASP A 357 -21.15 -2.50 11.74
CA ASP A 357 -21.31 -3.50 12.80
C ASP A 357 -20.31 -3.32 13.96
N SER A 358 -19.52 -2.25 13.96
CA SER A 358 -18.63 -1.90 15.08
C SER A 358 -19.44 -1.58 16.32
N SER A 359 -19.10 -2.26 17.42
CA SER A 359 -19.71 -2.04 18.72
C SER A 359 -19.29 -0.69 19.31
N LYS A 360 -20.08 -0.20 20.28
CA LYS A 360 -19.73 1.02 21.02
C LYS A 360 -18.39 0.92 21.74
N ALA A 361 -18.00 -0.28 22.17
CA ALA A 361 -16.71 -0.52 22.81
C ALA A 361 -15.57 -0.32 21.81
N GLU A 362 -15.69 -0.90 20.61
CA GLU A 362 -14.68 -0.77 19.56
C GLU A 362 -14.52 0.66 19.06
N ILE A 363 -15.64 1.37 18.88
CA ILE A 363 -15.61 2.81 18.56
C ILE A 363 -14.88 3.58 19.65
N LYS A 364 -15.22 3.34 20.92
CA LYS A 364 -14.58 4.01 22.07
C LYS A 364 -13.10 3.69 22.16
N ASP A 365 -12.70 2.44 21.93
CA ASP A 365 -11.31 2.00 21.96
C ASP A 365 -10.51 2.66 20.84
N SER A 366 -11.08 2.77 19.64
CA SER A 366 -10.44 3.48 18.53
C SER A 366 -10.25 4.97 18.84
N VAL A 367 -11.27 5.62 19.43
CA VAL A 367 -11.17 7.02 19.86
C VAL A 367 -10.12 7.20 20.96
N ASN A 368 -10.10 6.32 21.97
CA ASN A 368 -9.09 6.34 23.03
C ASN A 368 -7.67 6.20 22.47
N ARG A 369 -7.46 5.23 21.56
CA ARG A 369 -6.20 5.02 20.87
C ARG A 369 -5.78 6.28 20.11
N THR A 370 -6.69 6.87 19.35
CA THR A 370 -6.44 8.08 18.54
C THR A 370 -6.07 9.29 19.40
N LEU A 371 -6.80 9.52 20.51
CA LEU A 371 -6.50 10.60 21.45
C LEU A 371 -5.09 10.46 22.03
N LYS A 372 -4.70 9.24 22.41
CA LYS A 372 -3.38 8.92 22.95
C LYS A 372 -2.28 9.10 21.91
N GLN A 373 -2.48 8.55 20.71
CA GLN A 373 -1.57 8.67 19.57
C GLN A 373 -1.23 10.12 19.24
N LEU A 374 -2.22 11.01 19.34
CA LEU A 374 -2.07 12.41 19.00
C LEU A 374 -1.73 13.30 20.20
N GLY A 375 -1.63 12.73 21.40
CA GLY A 375 -1.31 13.46 22.63
C GLY A 375 -2.36 14.49 23.04
N ILE A 376 -3.63 14.27 22.71
CA ILE A 376 -4.75 15.22 22.96
C ILE A 376 -5.76 14.69 23.98
N GLU A 377 -5.37 13.71 24.81
CA GLU A 377 -6.22 13.14 25.86
C GLU A 377 -6.69 14.19 26.88
N SER A 378 -5.84 15.19 27.17
CA SER A 378 -6.14 16.27 28.12
C SER A 378 -7.30 17.16 27.71
N VAL A 379 -7.56 17.28 26.39
CA VAL A 379 -8.64 18.12 25.84
C VAL A 379 -9.84 17.32 25.35
N ARG A 380 -9.90 16.02 25.66
CA ARG A 380 -10.98 15.11 25.29
C ARG A 380 -12.39 15.71 25.47
N ASN A 381 -12.63 16.34 26.62
CA ASN A 381 -13.94 16.87 27.02
C ASN A 381 -14.10 18.37 26.71
N ASN A 382 -13.10 19.01 26.09
CA ASN A 382 -13.22 20.40 25.69
C ASN A 382 -14.07 20.47 24.43
N GLN A 383 -14.94 21.49 24.37
CA GLN A 383 -15.58 21.87 23.11
C GLN A 383 -14.51 22.29 22.11
N ILE A 384 -14.67 21.91 20.84
CA ILE A 384 -13.70 22.22 19.79
C ILE A 384 -13.47 23.73 19.70
N ALA A 385 -14.50 24.55 19.89
CA ALA A 385 -14.37 26.03 19.95
C ALA A 385 -13.28 26.52 20.93
N LYS A 386 -13.04 25.77 22.02
CA LYS A 386 -12.13 26.14 23.11
C LYS A 386 -10.72 25.54 22.94
N CYS A 387 -10.51 24.68 21.95
CA CYS A 387 -9.20 24.13 21.63
C CYS A 387 -8.32 25.19 20.96
N SER A 388 -7.02 25.17 21.27
CA SER A 388 -6.01 25.93 20.55
C SER A 388 -5.92 25.49 19.08
N GLY A 389 -5.30 26.31 18.22
CA GLY A 389 -5.11 25.95 16.81
C GLY A 389 -4.36 24.63 16.61
N GLY A 390 -3.31 24.38 17.42
CA GLY A 390 -2.55 23.13 17.39
C GLY A 390 -3.37 21.91 17.81
N GLU A 391 -4.21 22.06 18.84
CA GLU A 391 -5.15 21.01 19.26
C GLU A 391 -6.20 20.75 18.19
N LYS A 392 -6.84 21.79 17.63
CA LYS A 392 -7.79 21.65 16.51
C LYS A 392 -7.16 20.91 15.34
N ARG A 393 -5.89 21.19 15.01
CA ARG A 393 -5.19 20.48 13.94
C ARG A 393 -4.98 19.01 14.24
N ARG A 394 -4.56 18.67 15.46
CA ARG A 394 -4.44 17.27 15.89
C ARG A 394 -5.79 16.56 15.85
N VAL A 395 -6.88 17.22 16.27
CA VAL A 395 -8.24 16.67 16.16
C VAL A 395 -8.59 16.38 14.70
N SER A 396 -8.29 17.28 13.77
CA SER A 396 -8.49 17.06 12.32
C SER A 396 -7.73 15.83 11.79
N ILE A 397 -6.50 15.60 12.24
CA ILE A 397 -5.76 14.38 11.90
C ILE A 397 -6.44 13.15 12.52
N GLY A 398 -6.91 13.29 13.77
CA GLY A 398 -7.66 12.28 14.49
C GLY A 398 -8.93 11.83 13.77
N MET A 399 -9.62 12.74 13.07
CA MET A 399 -10.83 12.44 12.31
C MET A 399 -10.62 11.38 11.21
N GLU A 400 -9.41 11.27 10.65
CA GLU A 400 -9.05 10.18 9.73
C GLU A 400 -8.43 8.99 10.47
N LEU A 401 -7.61 9.25 11.50
CA LEU A 401 -6.85 8.23 12.25
C LEU A 401 -7.72 7.29 13.11
N VAL A 402 -8.96 7.69 13.44
CA VAL A 402 -9.95 6.81 14.10
C VAL A 402 -10.27 5.54 13.31
N ALA A 403 -9.99 5.49 12.01
CA ALA A 403 -10.12 4.29 11.20
C ALA A 403 -8.78 3.55 10.98
N ASP A 404 -7.73 3.94 11.71
CA ASP A 404 -6.38 3.36 11.62
C ASP A 404 -5.80 3.34 10.20
N LYS A 405 -5.91 4.48 9.50
CA LYS A 405 -5.33 4.67 8.17
C LYS A 405 -3.82 4.44 8.22
N GLN A 406 -3.30 3.67 7.27
CA GLN A 406 -1.88 3.30 7.18
C GLN A 406 -1.10 4.28 6.31
N PHE A 407 -1.77 4.93 5.36
CA PHE A 407 -1.22 5.97 4.51
C PHE A 407 -2.02 7.27 4.72
N LEU A 408 -1.39 8.26 5.33
CA LEU A 408 -1.96 9.59 5.57
C LEU A 408 -1.35 10.63 4.64
N CYS A 409 -2.20 11.46 4.05
CA CYS A 409 -1.81 12.65 3.29
C CYS A 409 -2.30 13.89 4.01
N LEU A 410 -1.42 14.85 4.29
CA LEU A 410 -1.75 16.10 4.97
C LEU A 410 -1.39 17.28 4.06
N ASP A 411 -2.39 18.11 3.77
CA ASP A 411 -2.17 19.37 3.07
C ASP A 411 -1.96 20.49 4.08
N GLU A 412 -0.75 21.06 4.10
CA GLU A 412 -0.33 22.21 4.93
C GLU A 412 -0.72 22.10 6.41
N PRO A 413 -0.35 21.01 7.12
CA PRO A 413 -0.84 20.81 8.46
C PRO A 413 -0.33 21.78 9.50
N GLU A 414 0.76 22.48 9.21
CA GLU A 414 1.32 23.52 10.06
C GLU A 414 0.69 24.91 9.88
N ALA A 415 -0.21 25.07 8.91
CA ALA A 415 -0.79 26.38 8.61
C ALA A 415 -1.42 27.02 9.87
N ASN A 416 -1.06 28.28 10.13
CA ASN A 416 -1.53 29.08 11.26
C ASN A 416 -1.12 28.56 12.66
N LEU A 417 -0.11 27.70 12.76
CA LEU A 417 0.48 27.30 14.04
C LEU A 417 1.69 28.17 14.40
N ASP A 418 1.86 28.47 15.68
CA ASP A 418 3.11 29.03 16.18
C ASP A 418 4.26 28.00 16.09
N PRO A 419 5.54 28.43 16.14
CA PRO A 419 6.68 27.55 15.95
C PRO A 419 6.72 26.36 16.91
N GLY A 420 6.31 26.55 18.17
CA GLY A 420 6.30 25.48 19.17
C GLY A 420 5.26 24.40 18.85
N ASN A 421 4.02 24.82 18.53
CA ASN A 421 2.95 23.90 18.16
C ASN A 421 3.22 23.17 16.84
N LYS A 422 3.82 23.85 15.86
CA LYS A 422 4.26 23.24 14.60
C LYS A 422 5.29 22.12 14.85
N ARG A 423 6.35 22.42 15.62
CA ARG A 423 7.37 21.42 15.94
C ARG A 423 6.77 20.20 16.64
N ASN A 424 5.94 20.44 17.66
CA ASN A 424 5.25 19.38 18.39
C ASN A 424 4.40 18.51 17.45
N LEU A 425 3.74 19.12 16.46
CA LEU A 425 2.93 18.42 15.47
C LEU A 425 3.79 17.48 14.62
N PHE A 426 4.89 17.96 14.07
CA PHE A 426 5.80 17.14 13.28
C PHE A 426 6.44 16.01 14.11
N GLU A 427 6.82 16.25 15.36
CA GLU A 427 7.29 15.19 16.27
C GLU A 427 6.21 14.11 16.49
N THR A 428 4.94 14.51 16.56
CA THR A 428 3.82 13.57 16.70
C THR A 428 3.61 12.75 15.42
N LEU A 429 3.65 13.39 14.25
CA LEU A 429 3.56 12.69 12.97
C LEU A 429 4.74 11.72 12.79
N ARG A 430 5.94 12.12 13.17
CA ARG A 430 7.13 11.27 13.12
C ARG A 430 6.96 10.04 14.01
N ASN A 431 6.50 10.24 15.25
CA ASN A 431 6.22 9.13 16.16
C ASN A 431 5.16 8.17 15.60
N LEU A 432 4.09 8.70 14.98
CA LEU A 432 3.08 7.88 14.30
C LEU A 432 3.68 7.05 13.17
N ALA A 433 4.51 7.65 12.32
CA ALA A 433 5.17 6.96 11.22
C ALA A 433 6.07 5.83 11.76
N HIS A 434 6.94 6.13 12.72
CA HIS A 434 7.97 5.21 13.20
C HIS A 434 7.43 4.07 14.06
N SER A 435 6.51 4.37 14.98
CA SER A 435 6.03 3.38 15.96
C SER A 435 4.96 2.44 15.41
N GLU A 436 4.18 2.91 14.43
CA GLU A 436 3.07 2.17 13.83
C GLU A 436 3.31 1.78 12.37
N GLY A 437 4.45 2.16 11.79
CA GLY A 437 4.80 1.83 10.39
C GLY A 437 3.98 2.62 9.36
N LYS A 438 3.36 3.74 9.75
CA LYS A 438 2.51 4.53 8.85
C LYS A 438 3.35 5.31 7.83
N LEU A 439 2.87 5.39 6.59
CA LEU A 439 3.38 6.34 5.61
C LEU A 439 2.63 7.67 5.77
N ILE A 440 3.36 8.76 5.95
CA ILE A 440 2.78 10.09 6.11
C ILE A 440 3.39 11.04 5.09
N LEU A 441 2.59 11.51 4.14
CA LEU A 441 2.96 12.58 3.21
C LEU A 441 2.42 13.91 3.73
N SER A 442 3.28 14.91 3.86
CA SER A 442 2.88 16.26 4.29
C SER A 442 3.38 17.28 3.28
N ILE A 443 2.46 18.07 2.71
CA ILE A 443 2.85 19.30 2.01
C ILE A 443 3.14 20.33 3.09
N ILE A 444 4.33 20.94 3.06
CA ILE A 444 4.72 21.98 4.01
C ILE A 444 5.27 23.20 3.26
N HIS A 445 5.13 24.38 3.88
CA HIS A 445 5.68 25.66 3.38
C HIS A 445 6.73 26.26 4.31
N ASP A 446 6.83 25.77 5.55
CA ASP A 446 7.89 26.17 6.48
C ASP A 446 8.87 25.03 6.71
N VAL A 447 10.07 25.18 6.15
CA VAL A 447 11.17 24.19 6.21
C VAL A 447 12.07 24.33 7.45
N SER A 448 11.69 25.14 8.45
CA SER A 448 12.54 25.36 9.64
C SER A 448 12.76 24.10 10.48
N ASP A 449 11.81 23.15 10.45
CA ASP A 449 11.88 21.87 11.18
C ASP A 449 12.02 20.68 10.21
N ILE A 450 12.59 20.89 9.02
CA ILE A 450 12.71 19.86 7.97
C ILE A 450 13.49 18.62 8.41
N ASP A 451 14.39 18.75 9.38
CA ASP A 451 15.17 17.64 9.94
C ASP A 451 14.34 16.66 10.78
N LEU A 452 13.07 16.98 11.07
CA LEU A 452 12.13 16.01 11.63
C LEU A 452 11.55 15.05 10.58
N PHE A 453 11.71 15.35 9.30
CA PHE A 453 11.25 14.51 8.20
C PHE A 453 12.34 13.52 7.81
N ASP A 454 11.93 12.28 7.52
CA ASP A 454 12.86 11.23 7.14
C ASP A 454 13.18 11.30 5.63
N LYS A 455 12.25 11.83 4.84
CA LYS A 455 12.42 12.05 3.39
C LYS A 455 11.83 13.37 2.96
N ILE A 456 12.45 14.01 1.97
CA ILE A 456 11.94 15.21 1.32
C ILE A 456 11.73 14.96 -0.17
N ILE A 457 10.70 15.57 -0.71
CA ILE A 457 10.37 15.63 -2.14
C ILE A 457 10.36 17.10 -2.52
N ILE A 458 11.36 17.53 -3.28
CA ILE A 458 11.46 18.91 -3.75
C ILE A 458 10.87 18.98 -5.16
N MET A 459 9.78 19.72 -5.30
CA MET A 459 9.12 20.01 -6.56
C MET A 459 9.60 21.36 -7.12
N ASN A 460 9.87 21.40 -8.41
CA ASN A 460 10.18 22.63 -9.12
C ASN A 460 9.31 22.75 -10.38
N LYS A 461 9.08 23.98 -10.82
CA LYS A 461 8.28 24.29 -12.00
C LYS A 461 9.18 24.66 -13.16
N VAL A 462 9.11 23.87 -14.24
CA VAL A 462 9.85 24.09 -15.48
C VAL A 462 8.82 24.19 -16.60
N ASP A 463 8.82 25.30 -17.34
CA ASP A 463 7.87 25.56 -18.44
C ASP A 463 6.38 25.40 -18.06
N ASN A 464 6.03 25.83 -16.85
CA ASN A 464 4.69 25.68 -16.24
C ASN A 464 4.26 24.23 -15.92
N VAL A 465 5.20 23.29 -15.94
CA VAL A 465 4.98 21.89 -15.57
C VAL A 465 5.79 21.58 -14.30
N GLY A 466 5.15 20.94 -13.32
CA GLY A 466 5.81 20.45 -12.11
C GLY A 466 6.71 19.26 -12.40
N ARG A 467 7.93 19.28 -11.89
CA ARG A 467 8.94 18.22 -12.03
C ARG A 467 9.61 17.96 -10.69
N LEU A 468 10.06 16.73 -10.50
CA LEU A 468 10.87 16.35 -9.36
C LEU A 468 12.26 16.99 -9.51
N ALA A 469 12.63 17.85 -8.56
CA ALA A 469 13.97 18.41 -8.48
C ALA A 469 14.90 17.52 -7.65
N PHE A 470 14.37 16.91 -6.58
CA PHE A 470 15.13 16.03 -5.68
C PHE A 470 14.19 15.14 -4.87
N SER A 471 14.63 13.93 -4.55
CA SER A 471 14.03 13.09 -3.51
C SER A 471 15.11 12.34 -2.74
N GLY A 472 15.04 12.38 -1.42
CA GLY A 472 16.06 11.81 -0.52
C GLY A 472 15.90 12.33 0.90
N THR A 473 16.85 12.04 1.77
CA THR A 473 16.89 12.58 3.14
C THR A 473 17.22 14.08 3.14
N PRO A 474 16.94 14.81 4.22
CA PRO A 474 17.40 16.20 4.37
C PRO A 474 18.92 16.37 4.18
N ASN A 475 19.73 15.42 4.66
CA ASN A 475 21.18 15.47 4.53
C ASN A 475 21.64 15.24 3.07
N GLU A 476 21.07 14.24 2.40
CA GLU A 476 21.34 14.02 0.96
C GLU A 476 20.97 15.25 0.12
N ALA A 477 19.91 15.98 0.50
CA ALA A 477 19.54 17.22 -0.17
C ALA A 477 20.59 18.32 0.02
N ARG A 478 21.06 18.52 1.25
CA ARG A 478 22.13 19.48 1.55
C ARG A 478 23.40 19.17 0.75
N GLU A 479 23.77 17.90 0.68
CA GLU A 479 24.92 17.43 -0.10
C GLU A 479 24.72 17.65 -1.60
N HIS A 480 23.55 17.28 -2.14
CA HIS A 480 23.23 17.40 -3.55
C HIS A 480 23.29 18.85 -4.06
N PHE A 481 22.75 19.80 -3.28
CA PHE A 481 22.67 21.20 -3.67
C PHE A 481 23.82 22.07 -3.13
N GLY A 482 24.62 21.55 -2.19
CA GLY A 482 25.70 22.27 -1.51
C GLY A 482 25.22 23.49 -0.72
N ARG A 483 23.98 23.45 -0.20
CA ARG A 483 23.28 24.59 0.44
C ARG A 483 22.31 24.10 1.50
N GLU A 484 21.96 24.98 2.44
CA GLU A 484 20.86 24.73 3.37
C GLU A 484 19.51 24.63 2.66
N ILE A 485 18.63 23.75 3.14
CA ILE A 485 17.30 23.51 2.54
C ILE A 485 16.47 24.79 2.49
N LYS A 486 16.60 25.66 3.49
CA LYS A 486 15.93 26.97 3.51
C LYS A 486 16.37 27.87 2.35
N GLU A 487 17.64 27.85 1.96
CA GLU A 487 18.11 28.59 0.79
C GLU A 487 17.55 28.01 -0.50
N ILE A 488 17.52 26.69 -0.63
CA ILE A 488 16.97 25.98 -1.79
C ILE A 488 15.50 26.32 -1.96
N TYR A 489 14.73 26.24 -0.88
CA TYR A 489 13.30 26.59 -0.86
C TYR A 489 13.07 28.04 -1.32
N ASN A 490 13.82 28.99 -0.75
CA ASN A 490 13.76 30.39 -1.15
C ASN A 490 14.12 30.61 -2.63
N LEU A 491 15.10 29.88 -3.17
CA LEU A 491 15.48 29.99 -4.59
C LEU A 491 14.38 29.47 -5.53
N ILE A 492 13.64 28.44 -5.10
CA ILE A 492 12.53 27.88 -5.88
C ILE A 492 11.32 28.84 -5.86
N GLU A 493 11.02 29.47 -4.72
CA GLU A 493 9.96 30.48 -4.64
C GLU A 493 10.32 31.76 -5.43
N ASN A 494 11.51 32.32 -5.23
CA ASN A 494 11.90 33.61 -5.84
C ASN A 494 12.09 33.55 -7.37
N LYS A 495 12.37 32.38 -7.95
CA LYS A 495 12.42 32.21 -9.41
C LYS A 495 11.05 32.40 -10.07
N GLU A 496 9.94 32.33 -9.33
CA GLU A 496 8.61 32.67 -9.85
C GLU A 496 8.36 34.19 -9.92
N ASP A 497 8.98 34.98 -9.03
CA ASP A 497 8.78 36.44 -8.97
C ASP A 497 9.61 37.22 -9.99
N SER A 498 10.64 36.62 -10.59
CA SER A 498 11.53 37.26 -11.58
C SER A 498 10.98 37.26 -13.02
N LYS A 499 9.71 36.91 -13.21
CA LYS A 499 8.98 37.02 -14.50
C LYS A 499 7.86 38.07 -14.48
N LYS A 500 8.11 39.24 -13.87
CA LYS A 500 7.30 40.45 -14.07
C LYS A 500 8.09 41.56 -14.74
#